data_AF-A0A820DF48-F1
#
_entry.id   AF-A0A820DF48-F1
#
_cell.length_a   1.000
_cell.length_b   1.000
_cell.length_c   1.000
_cell.angle_alpha   90.00
_cell.angle_beta   90.00
_cell.angle_gamma   90.00
#
_symmetry.space_group_name_H-M   'P 1'
#
loop_
_entity.id
_entity.type
_entity.pdbx_description
1 polymer ?
#
loop_
_entity_poly.entity_id
_entity_poly.type
_entity_poly.pdbx_seq_one_letter_code
_entity_poly.pdbx_strand_id
1 'polypeptide(L)'
;GLILFNFGYRPPAKFDLEQVLQSTKKIFGYELLGYFEFFNSDDAAKILENNPDGFIDILYPSDPALWKTDLAPLGAIREWMTKKKRTNRASYLTDKDCEVARQVITEGMQPKLNWYKSVIINIDWDDEKDLDPTIKRPVLYVAGTKDYICVPQVYDNQKQHIPNLETIELNTCHWTIEEEPEDVNQVVEKWIEKIV
;
A
#
# COMPACT_ATOMS: atom_id res chain seq x y z
N GLY A 1 -20.91 6.75 5.00
CA GLY A 1 -19.91 6.02 5.81
C GLY A 1 -18.52 6.36 5.30
N LEU A 2 -17.54 5.52 5.60
CA LEU A 2 -16.16 5.56 5.08
C LEU A 2 -15.86 4.22 4.40
N ILE A 3 -15.11 4.21 3.30
CA ILE A 3 -14.63 2.99 2.65
C ILE A 3 -13.10 3.01 2.64
N LEU A 4 -12.49 1.91 3.05
CA LEU A 4 -11.06 1.71 3.11
C LEU A 4 -10.68 0.57 2.16
N PHE A 5 -9.80 0.84 1.20
CA PHE A 5 -9.28 -0.16 0.26
C PHE A 5 -7.85 -0.53 0.63
N ASN A 6 -7.61 -1.82 0.90
CA ASN A 6 -6.33 -2.47 1.22
C ASN A 6 -5.63 -2.00 2.50
N PHE A 7 -5.56 -0.70 2.73
CA PHE A 7 -5.14 -0.09 3.99
C PHE A 7 -6.32 0.02 4.95
N GLY A 8 -6.33 -0.83 5.98
CA GLY A 8 -7.28 -0.70 7.10
C GLY A 8 -6.92 0.44 8.05
N TYR A 9 -7.82 0.74 8.98
CA TYR A 9 -7.62 1.81 9.96
C TYR A 9 -6.54 1.46 10.98
N ARG A 10 -5.75 2.46 11.36
CA ARG A 10 -4.81 2.41 12.49
C ARG A 10 -5.09 3.60 13.41
N PRO A 11 -5.22 3.39 14.74
CA PRO A 11 -5.37 4.49 15.68
C PRO A 11 -4.09 5.34 15.75
N PRO A 12 -4.15 6.59 16.25
CA PRO A 12 -2.98 7.43 16.46
C PRO A 12 -1.89 6.70 17.25
N ALA A 13 -0.70 6.61 16.66
CA ALA A 13 0.48 6.01 17.27
C ALA A 13 1.74 6.52 16.58
N LYS A 14 2.85 6.55 17.32
CA LYS A 14 4.15 6.79 16.68
C LYS A 14 4.53 5.60 15.81
N PHE A 15 4.90 5.88 14.57
CA PHE A 15 5.47 4.93 13.65
C PHE A 15 6.95 4.67 13.98
N ASP A 16 7.29 3.39 14.13
CA ASP A 16 8.65 2.91 14.28
C ASP A 16 8.92 1.89 13.17
N LEU A 17 9.68 2.32 12.16
CA LEU A 17 9.98 1.48 11.01
C LEU A 17 10.74 0.22 11.44
N GLU A 18 11.74 0.33 12.31
CA GLU A 18 12.55 -0.81 12.74
C GLU A 18 11.70 -1.86 13.44
N GLN A 19 10.83 -1.43 14.36
CA GLN A 19 9.91 -2.33 15.05
C GLN A 19 8.95 -3.03 14.07
N VAL A 20 8.41 -2.29 13.08
CA VAL A 20 7.54 -2.86 12.05
C VAL A 20 8.28 -3.91 11.22
N LEU A 21 9.49 -3.62 10.75
CA LEU A 21 10.29 -4.57 9.96
C LEU A 21 10.61 -5.85 10.75
N GLN A 22 11.02 -5.72 12.01
CA GLN A 22 11.32 -6.87 12.87
C GLN A 22 10.08 -7.73 13.13
N SER A 23 8.96 -7.08 13.46
CA SER A 23 7.70 -7.78 13.79
C SER A 23 7.10 -8.47 12.58
N THR A 24 7.07 -7.79 11.44
CA THR A 24 6.50 -8.34 10.20
C THR A 24 7.35 -9.49 9.67
N LYS A 25 8.68 -9.40 9.72
CA LYS A 25 9.56 -10.53 9.38
C LYS A 25 9.30 -11.76 10.23
N LYS A 26 9.09 -11.57 11.54
CA LYS A 26 8.80 -12.69 12.47
C LYS A 26 7.45 -13.35 12.18
N ILE A 27 6.43 -12.57 11.79
CA ILE A 27 5.06 -13.05 11.60
C ILE A 27 4.87 -13.65 10.19
N PHE A 28 5.36 -12.97 9.15
CA PHE A 28 5.09 -13.29 7.75
C PHE A 28 6.28 -13.93 7.02
N GLY A 29 7.46 -13.94 7.64
CA GLY A 29 8.70 -14.47 7.07
C GLY A 29 9.50 -13.48 6.20
N TYR A 30 9.02 -12.25 6.04
CA TYR A 30 9.67 -11.16 5.30
C TYR A 30 9.19 -9.81 5.84
N GLU A 31 9.98 -8.76 5.63
CA GLU A 31 9.62 -7.40 6.00
C GLU A 31 8.56 -6.84 5.03
N LEU A 32 7.45 -6.27 5.55
CA LEU A 32 6.41 -5.68 4.69
C LEU A 32 6.78 -4.29 4.16
N LEU A 33 7.51 -3.49 4.94
CA LEU A 33 7.72 -2.05 4.68
C LEU A 33 9.20 -1.68 4.46
N GLY A 34 10.07 -2.62 4.10
CA GLY A 34 11.51 -2.36 3.93
C GLY A 34 11.81 -1.32 2.86
N TYR A 35 10.94 -1.20 1.85
CA TYR A 35 11.02 -0.15 0.83
C TYR A 35 10.89 1.29 1.37
N PHE A 36 10.33 1.49 2.58
CA PHE A 36 10.31 2.82 3.24
C PHE A 36 11.71 3.37 3.46
N GLU A 37 12.70 2.51 3.74
CA GLU A 37 14.10 2.96 3.90
C GLU A 37 14.62 3.56 2.59
N PHE A 38 14.40 2.85 1.48
CA PHE A 38 14.81 3.34 0.17
C PHE A 38 14.10 4.66 -0.14
N PHE A 39 12.79 4.74 0.02
CA PHE A 39 12.02 5.95 -0.28
C PHE A 39 12.36 7.13 0.63
N ASN A 40 12.93 6.88 1.82
CA ASN A 40 13.43 7.93 2.71
C ASN A 40 14.78 8.53 2.27
N SER A 41 15.55 7.81 1.45
CA SER A 41 16.86 8.28 0.99
C SER A 41 16.78 9.45 0.00
N ASP A 42 17.86 10.23 -0.10
CA ASP A 42 17.91 11.44 -0.94
C ASP A 42 18.12 11.14 -2.43
N ASP A 43 18.58 9.93 -2.77
CA ASP A 43 18.83 9.51 -4.15
C ASP A 43 17.68 8.70 -4.77
N ALA A 44 16.67 8.32 -3.98
CA ALA A 44 15.58 7.45 -4.42
C ALA A 44 14.79 8.01 -5.59
N ALA A 45 14.39 9.28 -5.53
CA ALA A 45 13.60 9.92 -6.59
C ALA A 45 14.30 9.80 -7.95
N LYS A 46 15.58 10.16 -8.00
CA LYS A 46 16.40 10.08 -9.21
C LYS A 46 16.58 8.63 -9.68
N ILE A 47 16.75 7.67 -8.78
CA ILE A 47 16.87 6.25 -9.14
C ILE A 47 15.56 5.74 -9.78
N LEU A 48 14.40 6.13 -9.23
CA LEU A 48 13.09 5.76 -9.76
C LEU A 48 12.84 6.39 -11.14
N GLU A 49 13.12 7.68 -11.29
CA GLU A 49 12.96 8.45 -12.52
C GLU A 49 13.85 7.93 -13.67
N ASN A 50 15.00 7.33 -13.37
CA ASN A 50 15.92 6.77 -14.37
C ASN A 50 15.50 5.39 -14.89
N ASN A 51 14.49 4.76 -14.30
CA ASN A 51 13.98 3.46 -14.72
C ASN A 51 12.45 3.35 -14.50
N PRO A 52 11.64 4.23 -15.12
CA PRO A 52 10.21 4.30 -14.83
C PRO A 52 9.49 3.00 -15.19
N ASP A 53 9.88 2.33 -16.29
CA ASP A 53 9.28 1.06 -16.69
C ASP A 53 9.57 -0.06 -15.69
N GLY A 54 10.79 -0.15 -15.16
CA GLY A 54 11.08 -1.11 -14.09
C GLY A 54 10.30 -0.82 -12.82
N PHE A 55 10.02 0.45 -12.51
CA PHE A 55 9.21 0.81 -11.36
C PHE A 55 7.73 0.43 -11.56
N ILE A 56 7.17 0.69 -12.74
CA ILE A 56 5.81 0.27 -13.09
C ILE A 56 5.70 -1.26 -13.01
N ASP A 57 6.66 -2.00 -13.56
CA ASP A 57 6.66 -3.47 -13.53
C ASP A 57 6.60 -4.04 -12.12
N ILE A 58 7.36 -3.48 -11.17
CA ILE A 58 7.36 -3.96 -9.79
C ILE A 58 6.16 -3.45 -8.99
N LEU A 59 5.55 -2.32 -9.35
CA LEU A 59 4.28 -1.88 -8.74
C LEU A 59 3.10 -2.71 -9.25
N TYR A 60 3.13 -3.19 -10.49
CA TYR A 60 2.04 -3.94 -11.11
C TYR A 60 2.51 -5.27 -11.70
N PRO A 61 3.08 -6.19 -10.89
CA PRO A 61 3.57 -7.46 -11.42
C PRO A 61 2.41 -8.40 -11.75
N SER A 62 2.58 -9.25 -12.76
CA SER A 62 1.61 -10.33 -13.06
C SER A 62 1.49 -11.35 -11.93
N ASP A 63 2.56 -11.54 -11.15
CA ASP A 63 2.56 -12.31 -9.91
C ASP A 63 2.87 -11.39 -8.72
N PRO A 64 1.89 -11.03 -7.89
CA PRO A 64 2.09 -10.17 -6.74
C PRO A 64 3.00 -10.78 -5.66
N ALA A 65 3.22 -12.10 -5.65
CA ALA A 65 4.13 -12.74 -4.70
C ALA A 65 5.59 -12.24 -4.85
N LEU A 66 5.93 -11.66 -6.01
CA LEU A 66 7.22 -10.98 -6.24
C LEU A 66 7.52 -9.91 -5.20
N TRP A 67 6.50 -9.27 -4.62
CA TRP A 67 6.71 -8.25 -3.60
C TRP A 67 7.40 -8.77 -2.36
N LYS A 68 7.24 -10.06 -2.02
CA LYS A 68 7.89 -10.69 -0.88
C LYS A 68 9.42 -10.76 -1.02
N THR A 69 9.95 -10.60 -2.23
CA THR A 69 11.39 -10.74 -2.52
C THR A 69 12.01 -9.49 -3.08
N ASP A 70 11.30 -8.74 -3.93
CA ASP A 70 11.90 -7.66 -4.75
C ASP A 70 11.32 -6.26 -4.48
N LEU A 71 10.25 -6.14 -3.68
CA LEU A 71 9.70 -4.83 -3.26
C LEU A 71 9.80 -4.64 -1.75
N ALA A 72 9.10 -5.48 -0.99
CA ALA A 72 8.86 -5.30 0.44
C ALA A 72 10.13 -5.42 1.31
N PRO A 73 11.04 -6.38 1.09
CA PRO A 73 12.22 -6.53 1.95
C PRO A 73 13.18 -5.33 1.90
N LEU A 74 13.93 -5.14 2.99
CA LEU A 74 14.89 -4.04 3.11
C LEU A 74 15.92 -4.08 1.97
N GLY A 75 16.05 -2.98 1.24
CA GLY A 75 17.00 -2.84 0.11
C GLY A 75 16.58 -3.54 -1.20
N ALA A 76 15.50 -4.32 -1.21
CA ALA A 76 15.09 -5.11 -2.37
C ALA A 76 14.72 -4.22 -3.57
N ILE A 77 13.86 -3.22 -3.36
CA ILE A 77 13.46 -2.29 -4.41
C ILE A 77 14.65 -1.47 -4.94
N ARG A 78 15.59 -1.06 -4.08
CA ARG A 78 16.80 -0.35 -4.51
C ARG A 78 17.62 -1.23 -5.45
N GLU A 79 17.78 -2.51 -5.11
CA GLU A 79 18.44 -3.46 -5.99
C GLU A 79 17.69 -3.62 -7.32
N TRP A 80 16.37 -3.81 -7.26
CA TRP A 80 15.52 -3.95 -8.45
C TRP A 80 15.72 -2.77 -9.42
N MET A 81 15.66 -1.55 -8.89
CA MET A 81 15.79 -0.32 -9.67
C MET A 81 17.19 -0.14 -10.24
N THR A 82 18.23 -0.38 -9.44
CA THR A 82 19.63 -0.17 -9.86
C THR A 82 20.10 -1.23 -10.86
N LYS A 83 19.67 -2.48 -10.71
CA LYS A 83 19.92 -3.57 -11.67
C LYS A 83 19.01 -3.53 -12.90
N LYS A 84 18.07 -2.57 -12.95
CA LYS A 84 17.08 -2.43 -14.04
C LYS A 84 16.33 -3.73 -14.33
N LYS A 85 15.94 -4.44 -13.26
CA LYS A 85 15.12 -5.66 -13.37
C LYS A 85 13.77 -5.31 -14.01
N ARG A 86 13.15 -6.30 -14.65
CA ARG A 86 11.86 -6.22 -15.36
C ARG A 86 11.04 -7.46 -15.04
N THR A 87 9.72 -7.35 -15.12
CA THR A 87 8.80 -8.50 -15.04
C THR A 87 7.60 -8.26 -15.94
N ASN A 88 6.81 -9.30 -16.19
CA ASN A 88 5.52 -9.15 -16.85
C ASN A 88 4.58 -8.36 -15.94
N ARG A 89 3.83 -7.43 -16.54
CA ARG A 89 2.84 -6.61 -15.85
C ARG A 89 1.53 -7.37 -15.65
N ALA A 90 0.75 -6.94 -14.69
CA ALA A 90 -0.61 -7.41 -14.50
C ALA A 90 -1.45 -7.18 -15.76
N SER A 91 -2.35 -8.12 -16.07
CA SER A 91 -3.14 -8.10 -17.31
C SER A 91 -4.17 -6.98 -17.37
N TYR A 92 -4.52 -6.38 -16.23
CA TYR A 92 -5.44 -5.25 -16.14
C TYR A 92 -4.78 -3.90 -16.47
N LEU A 93 -3.45 -3.83 -16.59
CA LEU A 93 -2.75 -2.62 -17.03
C LEU A 93 -2.76 -2.53 -18.56
N THR A 94 -3.35 -1.45 -19.08
CA THR A 94 -3.26 -1.13 -20.52
C THR A 94 -1.97 -0.36 -20.84
N ASP A 95 -1.65 -0.27 -22.13
CA ASP A 95 -0.56 0.59 -22.60
C ASP A 95 -0.78 2.06 -22.21
N LYS A 96 -2.06 2.50 -22.16
CA LYS A 96 -2.39 3.87 -21.78
C LYS A 96 -2.12 4.12 -20.30
N ASP A 97 -2.46 3.17 -19.43
CA ASP A 97 -2.18 3.27 -17.99
C ASP A 97 -0.67 3.32 -17.75
N CYS A 98 0.10 2.49 -18.47
CA CYS A 98 1.56 2.53 -18.42
C CYS A 98 2.13 3.88 -18.88
N GLU A 99 1.54 4.50 -19.89
CA GLU A 99 1.95 5.80 -20.41
C GLU A 99 1.71 6.92 -19.37
N VAL A 100 0.54 6.90 -18.72
CA VAL A 100 0.20 7.83 -17.63
C VAL A 100 1.12 7.61 -16.43
N ALA A 101 1.32 6.37 -16.00
CA ALA A 101 2.22 6.05 -14.89
C ALA A 101 3.66 6.52 -15.16
N ARG A 102 4.15 6.32 -16.39
CA ARG A 102 5.47 6.80 -16.81
C ARG A 102 5.55 8.32 -16.71
N GLN A 103 4.54 9.03 -17.23
CA GLN A 103 4.46 10.48 -17.12
C GLN A 103 4.53 10.92 -15.65
N VAL A 104 3.69 10.37 -14.77
CA VAL A 104 3.65 10.68 -13.33
C VAL A 104 4.99 10.47 -12.66
N ILE A 105 5.72 9.40 -13.00
CA ILE A 105 7.06 9.13 -12.46
C ILE A 105 8.06 10.18 -12.95
N THR A 106 8.07 10.47 -14.26
CA THR A 106 9.04 11.39 -14.88
C THR A 106 8.78 12.87 -14.57
N GLU A 107 7.57 13.24 -14.14
CA GLU A 107 7.24 14.60 -13.68
C GLU A 107 7.86 14.95 -12.31
N GLY A 108 8.39 13.96 -11.60
CA GLY A 108 9.13 14.15 -10.36
C GLY A 108 8.61 13.27 -9.22
N MET A 109 9.50 12.44 -8.69
CA MET A 109 9.18 11.51 -7.61
C MET A 109 9.38 12.11 -6.22
N GLN A 110 10.24 13.11 -6.06
CA GLN A 110 10.60 13.63 -4.73
C GLN A 110 9.38 14.06 -3.88
N PRO A 111 8.42 14.86 -4.38
CA PRO A 111 7.25 15.22 -3.59
C PRO A 111 6.39 14.01 -3.21
N LYS A 112 6.34 12.99 -4.06
CA LYS A 112 5.57 11.76 -3.81
C LYS A 112 6.23 10.91 -2.72
N LEU A 113 7.57 10.89 -2.67
CA LEU A 113 8.33 10.19 -1.65
C LEU A 113 8.27 10.88 -0.27
N ASN A 114 7.92 12.16 -0.20
CA ASN A 114 7.84 12.88 1.08
C ASN A 114 6.78 12.30 2.02
N TRP A 115 5.73 11.63 1.52
CA TRP A 115 4.78 10.89 2.36
C TRP A 115 5.47 9.85 3.24
N TYR A 116 6.46 9.13 2.71
CA TYR A 116 7.23 8.15 3.46
C TYR A 116 8.11 8.82 4.51
N LYS A 117 8.75 9.94 4.14
CA LYS A 117 9.59 10.73 5.06
C LYS A 117 8.77 11.26 6.23
N SER A 118 7.60 11.83 5.96
CA SER A 118 6.67 12.36 6.97
C SER A 118 6.25 11.30 7.99
N VAL A 119 5.90 10.10 7.52
CA VAL A 119 5.53 8.97 8.39
C VAL A 119 6.71 8.53 9.26
N ILE A 120 7.91 8.39 8.69
CA ILE A 120 9.11 7.97 9.44
C ILE A 120 9.48 8.96 10.54
N ILE A 121 9.44 10.26 10.25
CA ILE A 121 9.77 11.29 11.24
C ILE A 121 8.63 11.62 12.20
N ASN A 122 7.46 10.99 12.02
CA ASN A 122 6.27 11.21 12.83
C ASN A 122 5.82 12.68 12.86
N ILE A 123 5.82 13.35 11.71
CA ILE A 123 5.55 14.80 11.64
C ILE A 123 4.16 15.16 12.17
N ASP A 124 3.18 14.29 11.97
CA ASP A 124 1.77 14.52 12.34
C ASP A 124 1.45 14.10 13.79
N TRP A 125 2.40 13.54 14.54
CA TRP A 125 2.14 12.95 15.86
C TRP A 125 1.53 13.96 16.86
N ASP A 126 2.03 15.18 16.89
CA ASP A 126 1.55 16.18 17.85
C ASP A 126 0.12 16.64 17.55
N ASP A 127 -0.34 16.53 16.30
CA ASP A 127 -1.70 16.82 15.89
C ASP A 127 -2.65 15.63 16.13
N GLU A 128 -2.13 14.40 16.04
CA GLU A 128 -2.95 13.17 16.09
C GLU A 128 -3.09 12.55 17.48
N LYS A 129 -2.11 12.73 18.37
CA LYS A 129 -2.00 11.97 19.64
C LYS A 129 -3.20 12.04 20.58
N ASP A 130 -3.98 13.13 20.51
CA ASP A 130 -5.11 13.40 21.38
C ASP A 130 -6.47 13.14 20.69
N LEU A 131 -6.47 12.65 19.44
CA LEU A 131 -7.70 12.31 18.71
C LEU A 131 -8.38 11.08 19.33
N ASP A 132 -9.72 11.10 19.37
CA ASP A 132 -10.50 9.89 19.69
C ASP A 132 -10.23 8.84 18.60
N PRO A 133 -9.65 7.68 18.93
CA PRO A 133 -9.34 6.65 17.94
C PRO A 133 -10.61 5.96 17.41
N THR A 134 -11.79 6.28 17.95
CA THR A 134 -13.03 5.59 17.59
C THR A 134 -13.71 6.21 16.36
N ILE A 135 -13.83 5.45 15.27
CA ILE A 135 -14.67 5.85 14.13
C ILE A 135 -16.11 5.40 14.38
N LYS A 136 -16.99 6.37 14.66
CA LYS A 136 -18.42 6.11 14.97
C LYS A 136 -19.28 5.88 13.73
N ARG A 137 -18.84 6.35 12.56
CA ARG A 137 -19.55 6.17 11.28
C ARG A 137 -19.40 4.72 10.79
N PRO A 138 -20.36 4.19 10.00
CA PRO A 138 -20.17 2.90 9.33
C PRO A 138 -18.94 2.92 8.45
N VAL A 139 -18.13 1.84 8.51
CA VAL A 139 -16.93 1.67 7.70
C VAL A 139 -17.00 0.33 6.95
N LEU A 140 -16.69 0.37 5.67
CA LEU A 140 -16.39 -0.80 4.86
C LEU A 140 -14.89 -0.90 4.66
N TYR A 141 -14.28 -2.02 5.02
CA TYR A 141 -12.90 -2.35 4.67
C TYR A 141 -12.91 -3.43 3.59
N VAL A 142 -12.36 -3.12 2.42
CA VAL A 142 -12.19 -4.07 1.31
C VAL A 142 -10.71 -4.39 1.18
N ALA A 143 -10.34 -5.66 1.32
CA ALA A 143 -8.95 -6.11 1.29
C ALA A 143 -8.69 -7.12 0.17
N GLY A 144 -7.53 -7.03 -0.48
CA GLY A 144 -7.02 -8.04 -1.40
C GLY A 144 -6.32 -9.18 -0.64
N THR A 145 -6.75 -10.42 -0.84
CA THR A 145 -6.13 -11.60 -0.18
C THR A 145 -4.73 -11.93 -0.70
N LYS A 146 -4.35 -11.37 -1.85
CA LYS A 146 -3.00 -11.48 -2.45
C LYS A 146 -2.19 -10.19 -2.29
N ASP A 147 -2.56 -9.33 -1.35
CA ASP A 147 -1.74 -8.19 -0.97
C ASP A 147 -0.61 -8.64 -0.03
N TYR A 148 0.62 -8.56 -0.52
CA TYR A 148 1.83 -8.94 0.21
C TYR A 148 2.53 -7.76 0.90
N ILE A 149 1.90 -6.57 0.94
CA ILE A 149 2.38 -5.42 1.71
C ILE A 149 1.33 -5.05 2.77
N CYS A 150 0.07 -4.90 2.38
CA CYS A 150 -1.06 -4.63 3.27
C CYS A 150 -1.84 -5.91 3.56
N VAL A 151 -1.12 -6.92 4.07
CA VAL A 151 -1.71 -8.21 4.43
C VAL A 151 -2.92 -7.98 5.36
N PRO A 152 -4.12 -8.52 5.05
CA PRO A 152 -5.36 -8.20 5.78
C PRO A 152 -5.25 -8.37 7.30
N GLN A 153 -4.52 -9.40 7.72
CA GLN A 153 -4.23 -9.75 9.13
C GLN A 153 -3.60 -8.61 9.93
N VAL A 154 -2.89 -7.67 9.28
CA VAL A 154 -2.30 -6.49 9.94
C VAL A 154 -3.39 -5.56 10.49
N TYR A 155 -4.61 -5.62 9.95
CA TYR A 155 -5.70 -4.72 10.28
C TYR A 155 -6.83 -5.40 11.08
N ASP A 156 -6.63 -6.64 11.57
CA ASP A 156 -7.64 -7.39 12.34
C ASP A 156 -8.13 -6.65 13.60
N ASN A 157 -7.25 -5.83 14.20
CA ASN A 157 -7.57 -5.08 15.41
C ASN A 157 -8.39 -3.80 15.15
N GLN A 158 -8.57 -3.38 13.89
CA GLN A 158 -9.31 -2.14 13.59
C GLN A 158 -10.76 -2.18 14.08
N LYS A 159 -11.37 -3.38 14.19
CA LYS A 159 -12.71 -3.58 14.78
C LYS A 159 -12.84 -3.12 16.23
N GLN A 160 -11.73 -3.01 16.96
CA GLN A 160 -11.73 -2.48 18.33
C GLN A 160 -12.03 -0.97 18.35
N HIS A 161 -11.76 -0.28 17.25
CA HIS A 161 -11.91 1.16 17.08
C HIS A 161 -13.08 1.53 16.18
N ILE A 162 -13.71 0.55 15.53
CA ILE A 162 -14.78 0.76 14.56
C ILE A 162 -15.94 -0.17 14.90
N PRO A 163 -16.90 0.28 15.73
CA PRO A 163 -18.04 -0.54 16.14
C PRO A 163 -18.90 -1.03 14.97
N ASN A 164 -18.94 -0.24 13.89
CA ASN A 164 -19.76 -0.49 12.69
C ASN A 164 -18.87 -0.84 11.48
N LEU A 165 -17.95 -1.80 11.68
CA LEU A 165 -17.05 -2.28 10.63
C LEU A 165 -17.66 -3.47 9.88
N GLU A 166 -17.69 -3.37 8.55
CA GLU A 166 -17.86 -4.51 7.65
C GLU A 166 -16.53 -4.76 6.92
N THR A 167 -16.02 -5.98 6.96
CA THR A 167 -14.80 -6.38 6.24
C THR A 167 -15.16 -7.34 5.12
N ILE A 168 -14.70 -7.05 3.91
CA ILE A 168 -14.85 -7.89 2.72
C ILE A 168 -13.47 -8.17 2.14
N GLU A 169 -13.20 -9.43 1.88
CA GLU A 169 -11.96 -9.86 1.23
C GLU A 169 -12.25 -10.27 -0.21
N LEU A 170 -11.46 -9.75 -1.16
CA LEU A 170 -11.51 -10.09 -2.58
C LEU A 170 -10.23 -10.81 -2.97
N ASN A 171 -10.31 -11.69 -3.98
CA ASN A 171 -9.18 -12.50 -4.46
C ASN A 171 -8.20 -11.71 -5.35
N THR A 172 -7.87 -10.49 -4.93
CA THR A 172 -7.07 -9.50 -5.65
C THR A 172 -5.76 -9.19 -4.91
N CYS A 173 -4.84 -8.52 -5.60
CA CYS A 173 -3.66 -7.90 -5.04
C CYS A 173 -3.98 -6.53 -4.39
N HIS A 174 -2.94 -5.72 -4.19
CA HIS A 174 -3.01 -4.38 -3.61
C HIS A 174 -3.87 -3.38 -4.41
N TRP A 175 -4.00 -3.58 -5.71
CA TRP A 175 -4.75 -2.67 -6.59
C TRP A 175 -6.18 -3.18 -6.80
N THR A 176 -6.87 -3.55 -5.72
CA THR A 176 -8.20 -4.18 -5.77
C THR A 176 -9.21 -3.45 -6.66
N ILE A 177 -9.19 -2.12 -6.64
CA ILE A 177 -10.09 -1.28 -7.46
C ILE A 177 -9.74 -1.30 -8.96
N GLU A 178 -8.50 -1.61 -9.31
CA GLU A 178 -8.02 -1.71 -10.70
C GLU A 178 -8.09 -3.15 -11.22
N GLU A 179 -7.83 -4.15 -10.36
CA GLU A 179 -7.80 -5.56 -10.75
C GLU A 179 -9.20 -6.14 -10.98
N GLU A 180 -10.16 -5.87 -10.10
CA GLU A 180 -11.54 -6.38 -10.20
C GLU A 180 -12.57 -5.26 -9.91
N PRO A 181 -12.68 -4.26 -10.81
CA PRO A 181 -13.55 -3.11 -10.59
C PRO A 181 -15.03 -3.49 -10.48
N GLU A 182 -15.50 -4.51 -11.21
CA GLU A 182 -16.90 -4.96 -11.15
C GLU A 182 -17.26 -5.55 -9.78
N ASP A 183 -16.40 -6.39 -9.21
CA ASP A 183 -16.62 -6.99 -7.90
C ASP A 183 -16.57 -5.91 -6.81
N VAL A 184 -15.62 -4.97 -6.92
CA VAL A 184 -15.57 -3.81 -6.03
C VAL A 184 -16.85 -2.98 -6.11
N ASN A 185 -17.32 -2.66 -7.31
CA ASN A 185 -18.52 -1.86 -7.49
C ASN A 185 -19.75 -2.54 -6.86
N GLN A 186 -19.90 -3.85 -7.04
CA GLN A 186 -20.98 -4.62 -6.42
C GLN A 186 -20.90 -4.63 -4.88
N VAL A 187 -19.69 -4.77 -4.32
CA VAL A 187 -19.47 -4.73 -2.87
C VAL A 187 -19.84 -3.35 -2.32
N VAL A 188 -19.38 -2.28 -2.98
CA VAL A 188 -19.65 -0.90 -2.57
C VAL A 188 -21.13 -0.56 -2.67
N GLU A 189 -21.80 -0.92 -3.78
CA GLU A 189 -23.24 -0.68 -3.98
C GLU A 189 -24.06 -1.37 -2.90
N LYS A 190 -23.85 -2.67 -2.69
CA LYS A 190 -24.54 -3.44 -1.64
C LYS A 190 -24.31 -2.85 -0.25
N TRP A 191 -23.12 -2.34 0.04
CA TRP A 191 -22.84 -1.73 1.33
C TRP A 191 -23.52 -0.37 1.49
N ILE A 192 -23.51 0.48 0.45
CA ILE A 192 -24.21 1.76 0.45
C ILE A 192 -25.71 1.55 0.71
N GLU A 193 -26.34 0.58 0.03
CA GLU A 193 -27.76 0.23 0.23
C GLU A 193 -28.11 -0.19 1.67
N LYS A 194 -27.16 -0.72 2.44
CA LYS A 194 -27.38 -1.10 3.86
C LYS A 194 -27.34 0.09 4.82
N ILE A 195 -26.64 1.16 4.45
CA ILE A 195 -26.35 2.29 5.37
C ILE A 195 -27.13 3.57 5.03
N VAL A 196 -27.86 3.56 3.90
CA VAL A 196 -28.79 4.61 3.47
C VAL A 196 -30.17 4.37 4.04
#